data_AF-A0AAX4K473-F1
#
_entry.id   AF-A0AAX4K473-F1
#
_cell.length_a   1.000
_cell.length_b   1.000
_cell.length_c   1.000
_cell.angle_alpha   90.00
_cell.angle_beta   90.00
_cell.angle_gamma   90.00
#
_symmetry.space_group_name_H-M   'P 1'
#
loop_
_entity.id
_entity.type
_entity.pdbx_description
1 polymer ?
#
loop_
_entity_poly.entity_id
_entity_poly.type
_entity_poly.pdbx_seq_one_letter_code
_entity_poly.pdbx_strand_id
1 'polypeptide(L)'
;MIKYDASYPIQHIKVCLKLWLTSGDKSPDFYFIYGCLLDDRELATLAIRFATNTTKVWGSTIQAGVSTPACAADKSLLQAHIMDLSSWRISRFKRIPDDYKFAWMRATRGTPVTASGQMDWSTIADKFSLILDEIHGS
;
A
#
# COMPACT_ATOMS: atom_id res chain seq x y z
N MET A 1 -29.93 -3.65 -12.52
CA MET A 1 -30.04 -4.90 -11.74
C MET A 1 -28.77 -5.70 -11.96
N ILE A 2 -27.84 -5.68 -11.01
CA ILE A 2 -26.52 -6.32 -11.17
C ILE A 2 -26.72 -7.82 -10.97
N LYS A 3 -26.53 -8.60 -12.04
CA LYS A 3 -26.92 -10.03 -12.13
C LYS A 3 -25.96 -10.99 -11.39
N TYR A 4 -24.91 -10.45 -10.78
CA TYR A 4 -23.86 -11.21 -10.09
C TYR A 4 -23.45 -10.46 -8.82
N ASP A 5 -24.19 -10.66 -7.75
CA ASP A 5 -23.72 -10.32 -6.41
C ASP A 5 -22.79 -11.45 -5.94
N ALA A 6 -21.50 -11.30 -6.19
CA ALA A 6 -20.47 -12.28 -5.83
C ALA A 6 -19.94 -12.05 -4.41
N SER A 7 -20.83 -11.67 -3.48
CA SER A 7 -20.48 -11.33 -2.10
C SER A 7 -19.72 -12.44 -1.37
N TYR A 8 -20.16 -13.70 -1.52
CA TYR A 8 -19.52 -14.83 -0.86
C TYR A 8 -18.09 -15.13 -1.38
N PRO A 9 -17.85 -15.24 -2.70
CA PRO A 9 -16.48 -15.31 -3.23
C PRO A 9 -15.58 -14.15 -2.81
N ILE A 10 -16.11 -12.91 -2.78
CA ILE A 10 -15.34 -11.73 -2.37
C ILE A 10 -14.92 -11.83 -0.90
N GLN A 11 -15.83 -12.23 -0.01
CA GLN A 11 -15.51 -12.45 1.40
C GLN A 11 -14.43 -13.53 1.56
N HIS A 12 -14.54 -14.63 0.83
CA HIS A 12 -13.52 -15.69 0.86
C HIS A 12 -12.15 -15.18 0.41
N ILE A 13 -12.10 -14.39 -0.68
CA ILE A 13 -10.86 -13.76 -1.16
C ILE A 13 -10.26 -12.84 -0.10
N LYS A 14 -11.08 -11.97 0.55
CA LYS A 14 -10.63 -11.08 1.62
C LYS A 14 -9.98 -11.85 2.77
N VAL A 15 -10.60 -12.95 3.21
CA VAL A 15 -10.06 -13.82 4.27
C VAL A 15 -8.74 -14.47 3.84
N CYS A 16 -8.66 -15.04 2.64
CA CYS A 16 -7.42 -15.63 2.12
C CYS A 16 -6.28 -14.61 2.08
N LEU A 17 -6.55 -13.38 1.62
CA LEU A 17 -5.55 -12.33 1.54
C LEU A 17 -5.02 -11.93 2.92
N LYS A 18 -5.89 -11.82 3.94
CA LYS A 18 -5.47 -11.55 5.32
C LYS A 18 -4.58 -12.67 5.85
N LEU A 19 -4.95 -13.94 5.63
CA LEU A 19 -4.16 -15.10 6.04
C LEU A 19 -2.79 -15.10 5.36
N TRP A 20 -2.72 -14.85 4.06
CA TRP A 20 -1.44 -14.82 3.33
C TRP A 20 -0.53 -13.65 3.72
N LEU A 21 -1.12 -12.50 4.08
CA LEU A 21 -0.36 -11.41 4.66
C LEU A 21 0.31 -11.85 5.98
N THR A 22 -0.46 -12.50 6.86
CA THR A 22 0.08 -12.98 8.14
C THR A 22 1.10 -14.11 8.00
N SER A 23 1.04 -14.90 6.93
CA SER A 23 2.03 -15.94 6.64
C SER A 23 3.31 -15.41 5.96
N GLY A 24 3.35 -14.13 5.58
CA GLY A 24 4.52 -13.50 4.95
C GLY A 24 4.80 -13.95 3.50
N ASP A 25 3.79 -14.43 2.77
CA ASP A 25 3.97 -14.99 1.41
C ASP A 25 4.40 -13.92 0.38
N LYS A 26 3.83 -12.73 0.47
CA LYS A 26 4.18 -11.58 -0.37
C LYS A 26 4.49 -10.37 0.47
N SER A 27 5.01 -9.37 -0.22
CA SER A 27 5.33 -8.11 0.39
C SER A 27 4.06 -7.28 0.72
N PRO A 28 4.03 -6.54 1.84
CA PRO A 28 2.83 -5.84 2.31
C PRO A 28 2.25 -4.82 1.32
N ASP A 29 3.06 -4.24 0.42
CA ASP A 29 2.60 -3.33 -0.63
C ASP A 29 1.58 -3.95 -1.59
N PHE A 30 1.61 -5.28 -1.79
CA PHE A 30 0.63 -5.97 -2.62
C PHE A 30 -0.71 -6.09 -1.91
N TYR A 31 -0.69 -6.50 -0.64
CA TYR A 31 -1.90 -6.62 0.17
C TYR A 31 -2.57 -5.28 0.41
N PHE A 32 -1.80 -4.20 0.55
CA PHE A 32 -2.35 -2.85 0.61
C PHE A 32 -3.14 -2.52 -0.65
N ILE A 33 -2.58 -2.77 -1.85
CA ILE A 33 -3.30 -2.54 -3.11
C ILE A 33 -4.56 -3.40 -3.20
N TYR A 34 -4.48 -4.68 -2.80
CA TYR A 34 -5.67 -5.53 -2.81
C TYR A 34 -6.75 -5.04 -1.84
N GLY A 35 -6.36 -4.58 -0.64
CA GLY A 35 -7.28 -3.95 0.31
C GLY A 35 -7.95 -2.72 -0.29
N CYS A 36 -7.18 -1.86 -0.96
CA CYS A 36 -7.71 -0.69 -1.66
C CYS A 36 -8.68 -1.05 -2.80
N LEU A 37 -8.36 -2.06 -3.61
CA LEU A 37 -9.16 -2.46 -4.77
C LEU A 37 -10.44 -3.21 -4.39
N LEU A 38 -10.44 -3.90 -3.25
CA LEU A 38 -11.58 -4.65 -2.73
C LEU A 38 -12.43 -3.84 -1.72
N ASP A 39 -12.07 -2.57 -1.50
CA ASP A 39 -12.63 -1.73 -0.44
C ASP A 39 -12.65 -2.48 0.91
N ASP A 40 -11.54 -3.18 1.20
CA ASP A 40 -11.31 -3.87 2.47
C ASP A 40 -10.36 -3.02 3.31
N ARG A 41 -10.96 -2.11 4.09
CA ARG A 41 -10.25 -1.20 5.01
C ARG A 41 -9.37 -1.98 5.98
N GLU A 42 -9.86 -3.10 6.50
CA GLU A 42 -9.15 -3.91 7.49
C GLU A 42 -7.89 -4.53 6.88
N LEU A 43 -7.98 -5.09 5.68
CA LEU A 43 -6.82 -5.62 4.96
C LEU A 43 -5.79 -4.52 4.64
N ALA A 44 -6.25 -3.34 4.20
CA ALA A 44 -5.37 -2.21 3.94
C ALA A 44 -4.63 -1.76 5.21
N THR A 45 -5.35 -1.60 6.32
CA THR A 45 -4.79 -1.22 7.62
C THR A 45 -3.81 -2.28 8.14
N LEU A 46 -4.13 -3.57 8.04
CA LEU A 46 -3.22 -4.65 8.39
C LEU A 46 -1.94 -4.59 7.56
N ALA A 47 -2.05 -4.41 6.23
CA ALA A 47 -0.88 -4.32 5.37
C ALA A 47 0.09 -3.19 5.78
N ILE A 48 -0.44 -2.05 6.25
CA ILE A 48 0.38 -0.95 6.78
C ILE A 48 1.14 -1.39 8.03
N ARG A 49 0.47 -2.06 8.98
CA ARG A 49 1.11 -2.54 10.21
C ARG A 49 2.22 -3.55 9.94
N PHE A 50 2.01 -4.42 8.95
CA PHE A 50 2.99 -5.44 8.55
C PHE A 50 4.14 -4.89 7.70
N ALA A 51 4.09 -3.62 7.29
CA ALA A 51 5.15 -3.02 6.48
C ALA A 51 6.42 -2.66 7.25
N THR A 52 6.49 -2.93 8.56
CA THR A 52 7.61 -2.57 9.42
C THR A 52 8.95 -3.05 8.82
N ASN A 53 9.91 -2.13 8.74
CA ASN A 53 11.31 -2.38 8.32
C ASN A 53 11.50 -2.98 6.91
N THR A 54 10.50 -2.93 6.03
CA THR A 54 10.63 -3.43 4.66
C THR A 54 10.97 -2.30 3.70
N THR A 55 12.19 -2.30 3.17
CA THR A 55 12.61 -1.37 2.11
C THR A 55 12.63 -2.08 0.77
N LYS A 56 12.33 -1.34 -0.31
CA LYS A 56 12.35 -1.86 -1.68
C LYS A 56 13.22 -0.97 -2.54
N VAL A 57 14.08 -1.61 -3.32
CA VAL A 57 14.85 -0.94 -4.35
C VAL A 57 14.02 -0.98 -5.62
N TRP A 58 13.51 0.18 -6.05
CA TRP A 58 12.77 0.31 -7.30
C TRP A 58 13.72 0.54 -8.48
N GLY A 59 14.71 -0.34 -8.61
CA GLY A 59 15.68 -0.34 -9.69
C GLY A 59 15.58 -1.62 -10.50
N SER A 60 15.37 -1.49 -11.81
CA SER A 60 15.69 -2.60 -12.72
C SER A 60 17.14 -2.98 -12.50
N THR A 61 17.43 -4.27 -12.29
CA THR A 61 18.73 -4.83 -12.70
C THR A 61 18.95 -4.33 -14.12
N ILE A 62 19.87 -3.38 -14.31
CA ILE A 62 20.23 -2.91 -15.64
C ILE A 62 20.90 -4.11 -16.30
N GLN A 63 20.14 -4.92 -17.04
CA GLN A 63 20.74 -5.72 -18.09
C GLN A 63 21.26 -4.69 -19.10
N ALA A 64 22.58 -4.57 -19.14
CA ALA A 64 23.30 -3.69 -20.06
C ALA A 64 22.82 -3.98 -21.49
N GLY A 65 22.11 -3.03 -22.12
CA GLY A 65 21.88 -3.11 -23.55
C GLY A 65 20.67 -2.40 -24.14
N VAL A 66 19.59 -2.12 -23.39
CA VAL A 66 18.37 -1.54 -24.00
C VAL A 66 17.89 -0.31 -23.24
N SER A 67 18.43 0.84 -23.63
CA SER A 67 18.02 2.16 -23.16
C SER A 67 16.70 2.58 -23.83
N THR A 68 15.56 2.17 -23.29
CA THR A 68 14.29 2.81 -23.65
C THR A 68 14.14 4.14 -22.89
N PRO A 69 13.80 5.25 -23.55
CA PRO A 69 13.72 6.58 -22.93
C PRO A 69 12.60 6.72 -21.88
N ALA A 70 11.64 5.78 -21.85
CA ALA A 70 10.62 5.69 -20.80
C ALA A 70 11.17 5.28 -19.43
N CYS A 71 12.43 4.84 -19.36
CA CYS A 71 13.06 4.29 -18.14
C CYS A 71 13.81 5.34 -17.31
N ALA A 72 13.82 6.62 -17.71
CA ALA A 72 14.60 7.66 -17.02
C ALA A 72 13.98 8.10 -15.67
N ALA A 73 12.66 8.06 -15.53
CA ALA A 73 11.98 8.44 -14.27
C ALA A 73 12.16 7.40 -13.15
N ASP A 74 12.41 6.14 -13.51
CA ASP A 74 12.63 5.04 -12.54
C ASP A 74 14.09 4.98 -12.07
N LYS A 75 15.04 5.58 -12.81
CA LYS A 75 16.49 5.49 -12.51
C LYS A 75 16.92 6.26 -11.26
N SER A 76 16.11 7.18 -10.76
CA SER A 76 16.42 7.99 -9.57
C SER A 76 15.66 7.57 -8.32
N LEU A 77 14.86 6.50 -8.36
CA LEU A 77 14.13 6.01 -7.20
C LEU A 77 15.09 5.19 -6.33
N LEU A 78 15.78 5.91 -5.45
CA LEU A 78 16.57 5.41 -4.33
C LEU A 78 15.78 4.37 -3.53
N GLN A 79 16.51 3.52 -2.80
CA GLN A 79 15.93 2.60 -1.82
C GLN A 79 14.94 3.35 -0.93
N ALA A 80 13.65 3.03 -1.08
CA ALA A 80 12.57 3.68 -0.37
C ALA A 80 11.83 2.66 0.48
N HIS A 81 11.11 3.13 1.50
CA HIS A 81 10.24 2.25 2.25
C HIS A 81 9.15 1.68 1.34
N ILE A 82 8.78 0.42 1.54
CA ILE A 82 7.86 -0.26 0.62
C ILE A 82 6.47 0.38 0.55
N MET A 83 6.08 1.05 1.64
CA MET A 83 4.83 1.79 1.75
C MET A 83 4.95 3.28 1.39
N ASP A 84 6.14 3.75 0.98
CA ASP A 84 6.26 5.11 0.45
C ASP A 84 5.65 5.16 -0.97
N LEU A 85 4.36 5.50 -1.03
CA LEU A 85 3.60 5.64 -2.27
C LEU A 85 4.24 6.63 -3.26
N SER A 86 4.98 7.64 -2.78
CA SER A 86 5.61 8.63 -3.65
C SER A 86 6.78 8.05 -4.44
N SER A 87 7.38 6.97 -3.92
CA SER A 87 8.45 6.21 -4.57
C SER A 87 7.94 5.13 -5.54
N TRP A 88 6.63 4.92 -5.63
CA TRP A 88 6.07 3.86 -6.47
C TRP A 88 6.06 4.27 -7.94
N ARG A 89 6.24 3.28 -8.83
CA ARG A 89 5.97 3.45 -10.26
C ARG A 89 4.56 4.03 -10.46
N ILE A 90 4.43 5.00 -11.36
CA ILE A 90 3.15 5.69 -11.66
C ILE A 90 2.03 4.69 -11.99
N SER A 91 2.34 3.63 -12.76
CA SER A 91 1.37 2.59 -13.11
C SER A 91 0.82 1.81 -11.91
N ARG A 92 1.62 1.67 -10.84
CA ARG A 92 1.21 1.06 -9.58
C ARG A 92 0.43 2.06 -8.72
N PHE A 93 0.92 3.29 -8.61
CA PHE A 93 0.26 4.37 -7.89
C PHE A 93 -1.16 4.63 -8.41
N LYS A 94 -1.36 4.60 -9.73
CA LYS A 94 -2.68 4.76 -10.37
C LYS A 94 -3.72 3.70 -10.01
N ARG A 95 -3.32 2.54 -9.47
CA ARG A 95 -4.24 1.47 -9.07
C ARG A 95 -4.96 1.75 -7.76
N ILE A 96 -4.42 2.63 -6.92
CA ILE A 96 -5.02 2.94 -5.62
C ILE A 96 -6.11 4.01 -5.83
N PRO A 97 -7.32 3.86 -5.25
CA PRO A 97 -8.34 4.91 -5.23
C PRO A 97 -7.85 6.17 -4.53
N ASP A 98 -8.37 7.33 -4.91
CA ASP A 98 -7.86 8.62 -4.41
C ASP A 98 -8.10 8.83 -2.92
N ASP A 99 -9.21 8.32 -2.36
CA ASP A 99 -9.52 8.38 -0.92
C ASP A 99 -8.45 7.66 -0.09
N TYR A 100 -8.03 6.48 -0.54
CA TYR A 100 -6.97 5.69 0.09
C TYR A 100 -5.61 6.39 0.00
N LYS A 101 -5.29 7.04 -1.13
CA LYS A 101 -4.06 7.85 -1.27
C LYS A 101 -4.09 9.03 -0.31
N PHE A 102 -5.22 9.74 -0.26
CA PHE A 102 -5.39 10.91 0.59
C PHE A 102 -5.27 10.54 2.07
N ALA A 103 -5.97 9.49 2.51
CA ALA A 103 -5.89 8.97 3.87
C ALA A 103 -4.45 8.58 4.23
N TRP A 104 -3.74 7.88 3.32
CA TRP A 104 -2.34 7.51 3.52
C TRP A 104 -1.42 8.72 3.68
N MET A 105 -1.49 9.68 2.74
CA MET A 105 -0.65 10.89 2.77
C MET A 105 -0.91 11.73 4.02
N ARG A 106 -2.16 11.78 4.49
CA ARG A 106 -2.54 12.53 5.69
C ARG A 106 -2.09 11.80 6.98
N ALA A 107 -2.26 10.48 7.04
CA ALA A 107 -1.81 9.66 8.18
C ALA A 107 -0.28 9.68 8.37
N THR A 108 0.47 9.62 7.27
CA THR A 108 1.94 9.66 7.28
C THR A 108 2.48 11.03 7.70
N ARG A 109 1.90 12.13 7.17
CA ARG A 109 2.27 13.50 7.58
C ARG A 109 1.92 13.81 9.04
N GLY A 110 0.80 13.27 9.52
CA GLY A 110 0.33 13.51 10.89
C GLY A 110 1.06 12.69 11.94
N THR A 111 1.91 11.73 11.57
CA THR A 111 2.60 10.86 12.53
C THR A 111 4.04 11.32 12.70
N PRO A 112 4.42 11.80 13.90
CA PRO A 112 5.80 12.17 14.16
C PRO A 112 6.69 10.92 14.10
N VAL A 113 7.93 11.13 13.70
CA VAL A 113 8.97 10.11 13.78
C VAL A 113 9.20 9.80 15.27
N THR A 114 9.30 8.52 15.62
CA THR A 114 9.58 8.10 17.00
C THR A 114 10.94 8.63 17.48
N ALA A 115 11.18 8.61 18.79
CA ALA A 115 12.46 9.04 19.37
C ALA A 115 13.68 8.26 18.81
N SER A 116 13.47 7.05 18.27
CA SER A 116 14.49 6.24 17.61
C SER A 116 14.72 6.58 16.14
N GLY A 117 14.04 7.61 15.60
CA GLY A 117 14.14 7.98 14.19
C GLY A 117 13.33 7.07 13.25
N GLN A 118 12.56 6.11 13.79
CA GLN A 118 11.72 5.21 12.98
C GLN A 118 10.28 5.70 12.88
N MET A 119 9.63 5.38 11.76
CA MET A 119 8.20 5.65 11.58
C MET A 119 7.37 4.67 12.41
N ASP A 120 6.41 5.18 13.18
CA ASP A 120 5.47 4.32 13.92
C ASP A 120 4.35 3.85 12.99
N TRP A 121 4.57 2.68 12.38
CA TRP A 121 3.65 2.06 11.43
C TRP A 121 2.30 1.69 12.06
N SER A 122 2.26 1.39 13.35
CA SER A 122 1.00 1.13 14.07
C SER A 122 0.18 2.40 14.16
N THR A 123 0.78 3.50 14.61
CA THR A 123 0.10 4.81 14.69
C THR A 123 -0.33 5.31 13.31
N ILE A 124 0.46 5.06 12.25
CA ILE A 124 0.05 5.39 10.88
C ILE A 124 -1.17 4.58 10.46
N ALA A 125 -1.20 3.28 10.73
CA ALA A 125 -2.33 2.42 10.40
C ALA A 125 -3.61 2.87 11.13
N ASP A 126 -3.50 3.22 12.41
CA ASP A 126 -4.62 3.73 13.21
C ASP A 126 -5.18 5.03 12.64
N LYS A 127 -4.33 6.02 12.36
CA LYS A 127 -4.76 7.28 11.75
C LYS A 127 -5.32 7.10 10.34
N PHE A 128 -4.72 6.22 9.56
CA PHE A 128 -5.20 5.90 8.22
C PHE A 128 -6.63 5.38 8.25
N SER A 129 -6.94 4.45 9.17
CA SER A 129 -8.29 3.91 9.35
C SER A 129 -9.27 5.02 9.75
N LEU A 130 -8.91 5.84 10.74
CA LEU A 130 -9.76 6.94 11.21
C LEU A 130 -10.10 7.94 10.10
N ILE A 131 -9.11 8.32 9.29
CA ILE A 131 -9.32 9.27 8.18
C ILE A 131 -10.21 8.64 7.09
N LEU A 132 -10.06 7.35 6.81
CA LEU A 132 -10.96 6.66 5.87
C LEU A 132 -12.40 6.60 6.38
N ASP A 133 -12.60 6.43 7.68
CA ASP A 133 -13.93 6.46 8.28
C ASP A 133 -14.56 7.85 8.17
N GLU A 134 -13.77 8.93 8.39
CA GLU A 134 -14.22 10.31 8.17
C GLU A 134 -14.63 10.59 6.71
N ILE A 135 -13.84 10.11 5.73
CA ILE A 135 -14.14 10.30 4.30
C ILE A 135 -15.44 9.61 3.90
N HIS A 136 -15.68 8.41 4.44
CA HIS A 136 -16.84 7.61 4.10
C HIS A 136 -18.06 7.86 5.00
N GLY A 137 -17.96 8.78 5.97
CA GLY A 137 -19.05 9.15 6.87
C GLY A 137 -19.52 8.02 7.79
N SER A 138 -18.58 7.18 8.26
CA SER A 138 -18.83 6.06 9.18
C SER A 138 -18.72 6.49 10.64
#